data_AF-H3A1R5-F1
#
_entry.id   AF-H3A1R5-F1
#
_cell.length_a   1.000
_cell.length_b   1.000
_cell.length_c   1.000
_cell.angle_alpha   90.00
_cell.angle_beta   90.00
_cell.angle_gamma   90.00
#
_symmetry.space_group_name_H-M   'P 1'
#
loop_
_entity.id
_entity.type
_entity.pdbx_description
1 polymer ?
#
loop_
_entity_poly.entity_id
_entity_poly.type
_entity_poly.pdbx_seq_one_letter_code
_entity_poly.pdbx_strand_id
1 'polypeptide(L)'
;MPPKSTHNEMTLKHKVELIKNSEGYNDVDLLIWEWFQRARSLNMLVSGTMIQEKVLEFAKQLNKPDFKASNGWLGRFKGRHNIAFSAVSGEKGYVDGDVVEDWKLKLPDTIAGYQPKDIYNKDESGCVKRALPTKTLAVHGEDCTGGKKAKERITMSLCCNMAG
;
A
#
# COMPACT_ATOMS: atom_id res chain seq x y z
N MET A 1 8.89 -21.47 16.24
CA MET A 1 9.31 -20.26 15.50
C MET A 1 10.38 -20.66 14.49
N PRO A 2 10.13 -20.59 13.18
CA PRO A 2 11.21 -20.69 12.19
C PRO A 2 11.77 -19.28 11.86
N PRO A 3 12.98 -19.20 11.28
CA PRO A 3 13.79 -17.99 11.22
C PRO A 3 13.36 -17.06 10.09
N LYS A 4 13.58 -15.74 10.30
CA LYS A 4 13.34 -14.68 9.31
C LYS A 4 14.29 -14.86 8.11
N SER A 5 13.70 -15.15 6.96
CA SER A 5 14.34 -15.34 5.65
C SER A 5 15.17 -14.11 5.21
N THR A 6 16.48 -14.16 5.44
CA THR A 6 17.51 -13.30 4.83
C THR A 6 17.89 -13.74 3.41
N HIS A 7 17.42 -14.92 2.97
CA HIS A 7 17.78 -15.53 1.68
C HIS A 7 17.21 -14.82 0.45
N ASN A 8 16.13 -14.05 0.60
CA ASN A 8 15.29 -13.68 -0.55
C ASN A 8 15.57 -12.29 -1.15
N GLU A 9 16.23 -11.39 -0.42
CA GLU A 9 16.65 -10.07 -0.97
C GLU A 9 17.85 -10.20 -1.93
N MET A 10 18.70 -11.22 -1.70
CA MET A 10 19.80 -11.55 -2.60
C MET A 10 19.29 -11.95 -4.00
N THR A 11 18.14 -12.63 -4.11
CA THR A 11 17.63 -13.16 -5.39
C THR A 11 17.23 -12.08 -6.40
N LEU A 12 16.59 -10.99 -5.96
CA LEU A 12 16.19 -9.89 -6.85
C LEU A 12 17.41 -9.10 -7.34
N LYS A 13 18.36 -8.80 -6.43
CA LYS A 13 19.60 -8.09 -6.80
C LYS A 13 20.42 -8.89 -7.81
N HIS A 14 20.53 -10.20 -7.62
CA HIS A 14 21.26 -11.09 -8.52
C HIS A 14 20.58 -11.22 -9.90
N LYS A 15 19.23 -11.27 -9.95
CA LYS A 15 18.50 -11.25 -11.23
C LYS A 15 18.67 -9.94 -11.99
N VAL A 16 18.64 -8.80 -11.28
CA VAL A 16 18.89 -7.49 -11.91
C VAL A 16 20.26 -7.48 -12.60
N GLU A 17 21.29 -8.09 -12.01
CA GLU A 17 22.60 -8.21 -12.65
C GLU A 17 22.60 -9.08 -13.91
N LEU A 18 21.86 -10.20 -13.90
CA LEU A 18 21.76 -11.10 -15.05
C LEU A 18 21.03 -10.48 -16.26
N ILE A 19 20.10 -9.55 -16.02
CA ILE A 19 19.21 -9.01 -17.06
C ILE A 19 19.75 -7.69 -17.67
N LYS A 20 20.90 -7.19 -17.20
CA LYS A 20 21.52 -5.94 -17.69
C LYS A 20 21.77 -5.88 -19.21
N ASN A 21 21.86 -7.03 -19.89
CA ASN A 21 22.17 -7.13 -21.32
C ASN A 21 20.95 -7.48 -22.21
N SER A 22 19.74 -7.54 -21.65
CA SER A 22 18.54 -7.84 -22.44
C SER A 22 17.91 -6.57 -23.03
N GLU A 23 17.65 -6.59 -24.34
CA GLU A 23 17.17 -5.44 -25.10
C GLU A 23 15.69 -5.08 -24.81
N GLY A 24 14.91 -6.00 -24.23
CA GLY A 24 13.46 -5.86 -24.06
C GLY A 24 13.01 -5.03 -22.84
N TYR A 25 11.96 -4.22 -22.98
CA TYR A 25 11.29 -3.59 -21.81
C TYR A 25 10.52 -4.59 -20.93
N ASN A 26 10.38 -5.85 -21.38
CA ASN A 26 9.73 -6.93 -20.64
C ASN A 26 10.43 -7.23 -19.31
N ASP A 27 11.74 -7.01 -19.23
CA ASP A 27 12.53 -7.30 -18.04
C ASP A 27 12.18 -6.40 -16.86
N VAL A 28 11.99 -5.12 -17.14
CA VAL A 28 11.56 -4.13 -16.15
C VAL A 28 10.18 -4.49 -15.62
N ASP A 29 9.30 -5.00 -16.49
CA ASP A 29 7.95 -5.40 -16.14
C ASP A 29 7.89 -6.65 -15.24
N LEU A 30 8.72 -7.65 -15.54
CA LEU A 30 8.82 -8.87 -14.74
C LEU A 30 9.38 -8.56 -13.35
N LEU A 31 10.41 -7.72 -13.27
CA LEU A 31 11.01 -7.31 -11.99
C LEU A 31 10.02 -6.55 -11.11
N ILE A 32 9.24 -5.62 -11.68
CA ILE A 32 8.23 -4.89 -10.91
C ILE A 32 7.09 -5.81 -10.47
N TRP A 33 6.73 -6.82 -11.27
CA TRP A 33 5.73 -7.81 -10.89
C TRP A 33 6.19 -8.70 -9.73
N GLU A 34 7.40 -9.26 -9.80
CA GLU A 34 7.99 -10.05 -8.70
C GLU A 34 8.09 -9.22 -7.41
N TRP A 35 8.52 -7.96 -7.52
CA TRP A 35 8.54 -7.04 -6.39
C TRP A 35 7.15 -6.77 -5.82
N PHE A 36 6.14 -6.56 -6.67
CA PHE A 36 4.76 -6.32 -6.25
C PHE A 36 4.20 -7.52 -5.49
N GLN A 37 4.38 -8.74 -6.00
CA GLN A 37 3.96 -9.97 -5.33
C GLN A 37 4.61 -10.10 -3.95
N ARG A 38 5.92 -9.80 -3.85
CA ARG A 38 6.63 -9.80 -2.57
C ARG A 38 6.07 -8.77 -1.60
N ALA A 39 5.85 -7.53 -2.04
CA ALA A 39 5.29 -6.49 -1.19
C ALA A 39 3.89 -6.89 -0.65
N ARG A 40 3.06 -7.52 -1.49
CA ARG A 40 1.76 -8.04 -1.08
C ARG A 40 1.86 -9.23 -0.11
N SER A 41 2.83 -10.13 -0.28
CA SER A 41 3.07 -11.24 0.66
C SER A 41 3.46 -10.77 2.07
N LEU A 42 4.02 -9.56 2.18
CA LEU A 42 4.36 -8.90 3.44
C LEU A 42 3.22 -8.00 3.96
N ASN A 43 2.02 -8.13 3.42
CA ASN A 43 0.84 -7.31 3.74
C ASN A 43 1.05 -5.79 3.56
N MET A 44 2.00 -5.37 2.72
CA MET A 44 2.20 -3.96 2.44
C MET A 44 1.10 -3.43 1.52
N LEU A 45 0.58 -2.26 1.86
CA LEU A 45 -0.25 -1.48 0.95
C LEU A 45 0.65 -0.84 -0.10
N VAL A 46 0.42 -1.19 -1.37
CA VAL A 46 1.23 -0.70 -2.49
C VAL A 46 0.39 0.27 -3.30
N SER A 47 0.79 1.54 -3.32
CA SER A 47 0.13 2.56 -4.14
C SER A 47 0.63 2.56 -5.59
N GLY A 48 -0.11 3.20 -6.49
CA GLY A 48 0.32 3.38 -7.88
C GLY A 48 1.63 4.17 -7.98
N THR A 49 1.80 5.18 -7.11
CA THR A 49 3.03 5.96 -7.02
C THR A 49 4.22 5.12 -6.56
N MET A 50 4.04 4.20 -5.62
CA MET A 50 5.10 3.27 -5.20
C MET A 50 5.56 2.36 -6.35
N ILE A 51 4.62 1.87 -7.17
CA ILE A 51 4.94 1.08 -8.36
C ILE A 51 5.74 1.92 -9.36
N GLN A 52 5.31 3.16 -9.61
CA GLN A 52 6.00 4.09 -10.52
C GLN A 52 7.42 4.44 -10.04
N GLU A 53 7.62 4.64 -8.74
CA GLU A 53 8.96 4.91 -8.19
C GLU A 53 9.86 3.68 -8.30
N LYS A 54 9.34 2.49 -7.96
CA LYS A 54 10.14 1.26 -7.98
C LYS A 54 10.53 0.84 -9.39
N VAL A 55 9.64 1.01 -10.37
CA VAL A 55 9.96 0.69 -11.76
C VAL A 55 11.04 1.62 -12.33
N LEU A 56 11.06 2.90 -11.93
CA LEU A 56 12.12 3.84 -12.30
C LEU A 56 13.46 3.45 -11.67
N GLU A 57 13.45 2.92 -10.44
CA GLU A 57 14.65 2.39 -9.79
C GLU A 57 15.22 1.20 -10.58
N PHE A 58 14.38 0.24 -10.97
CA PHE A 58 14.81 -0.89 -11.79
C PHE A 58 15.26 -0.48 -13.19
N ALA A 59 14.58 0.47 -13.82
CA ALA A 59 14.99 0.99 -15.12
C ALA A 59 16.39 1.64 -15.06
N LYS A 60 16.71 2.37 -13.98
CA LYS A 60 18.06 2.91 -13.75
C LYS A 60 19.09 1.79 -13.56
N GLN A 61 18.77 0.75 -12.78
CA GLN A 61 19.68 -0.37 -12.54
C GLN A 61 19.96 -1.20 -13.80
N LEU A 62 19.01 -1.25 -14.73
CA LEU A 62 19.12 -1.92 -16.03
C LEU A 62 19.62 -0.99 -17.14
N ASN A 63 20.09 0.21 -16.81
CA ASN A 63 20.61 1.19 -17.77
C ASN A 63 19.59 1.57 -18.88
N LYS A 64 18.30 1.66 -18.53
CA LYS A 64 17.18 2.09 -19.39
C LYS A 64 16.64 3.45 -18.94
N PRO A 65 17.41 4.55 -19.05
CA PRO A 65 17.03 5.86 -18.52
C PRO A 65 15.80 6.47 -19.21
N ASP A 66 15.51 6.07 -20.45
CA ASP A 66 14.37 6.57 -21.23
C ASP A 66 13.01 5.99 -20.80
N PHE A 67 13.01 5.04 -19.87
CA PHE A 67 11.80 4.43 -19.37
C PHE A 67 10.92 5.45 -18.64
N LYS A 68 9.69 5.64 -19.12
CA LYS A 68 8.70 6.52 -18.51
C LYS A 68 7.65 5.69 -17.76
N ALA A 69 7.67 5.80 -16.43
CA ALA A 69 6.63 5.29 -15.54
C ALA A 69 5.34 6.13 -15.61
N SER A 70 4.82 6.36 -16.82
CA SER A 70 3.64 7.18 -17.07
C SER A 70 2.37 6.54 -16.49
N ASN A 71 1.32 7.35 -16.33
CA ASN A 71 0.00 6.82 -15.95
C ASN A 71 -0.54 5.81 -16.96
N GLY A 72 -0.24 5.99 -18.26
CA GLY A 72 -0.59 5.03 -19.31
C GLY A 72 0.13 3.69 -19.14
N TRP A 73 1.43 3.72 -18.82
CA TRP A 73 2.18 2.49 -18.51
C TRP A 73 1.61 1.80 -17.27
N LEU A 74 1.36 2.56 -16.19
CA LEU A 74 0.79 2.01 -14.96
C LEU A 74 -0.59 1.37 -15.20
N GLY A 75 -1.44 1.99 -16.02
CA GLY A 75 -2.73 1.42 -16.42
C GLY A 75 -2.58 0.08 -17.15
N ARG A 76 -1.63 -0.01 -18.11
CA ARG A 76 -1.33 -1.25 -18.83
C ARG A 76 -0.71 -2.32 -17.94
N PHE A 77 0.15 -1.95 -17.00
CA PHE A 77 0.72 -2.87 -16.00
C PHE A 77 -0.39 -3.49 -15.14
N LYS A 78 -1.30 -2.64 -14.63
CA LYS A 78 -2.47 -3.10 -13.87
C LYS A 78 -3.35 -4.03 -14.70
N GLY A 79 -3.63 -3.69 -15.96
CA GLY A 79 -4.44 -4.52 -16.85
C GLY A 79 -3.81 -5.89 -17.13
N ARG A 80 -2.50 -5.95 -17.36
CA ARG A 80 -1.78 -7.21 -17.62
C ARG A 80 -1.77 -8.16 -16.43
N HIS A 81 -1.65 -7.61 -15.22
CA HIS A 81 -1.55 -8.40 -13.98
C HIS A 81 -2.85 -8.43 -13.17
N ASN A 82 -3.96 -7.95 -13.75
CA ASN A 82 -5.28 -7.88 -13.13
C ASN A 82 -5.28 -7.21 -11.73
N ILE A 83 -4.54 -6.10 -11.59
CA ILE A 83 -4.40 -5.38 -10.32
C ILE A 83 -5.55 -4.38 -10.16
N ALA A 84 -6.47 -4.68 -9.25
CA ALA A 84 -7.52 -3.75 -8.83
C ALA A 84 -7.06 -2.88 -7.65
N PHE A 85 -7.34 -1.57 -7.71
CA PHE A 85 -7.24 -0.69 -6.55
C PHE A 85 -8.56 -0.72 -5.80
N SER A 86 -8.56 -1.39 -4.65
CA SER A 86 -9.65 -1.29 -3.68
C SER A 86 -9.15 -0.52 -2.47
N ALA A 87 -9.96 0.41 -1.96
CA ALA A 87 -9.70 1.02 -0.67
C ALA A 87 -9.63 -0.10 0.38
N VAL A 88 -8.45 -0.33 0.94
CA VAL A 88 -8.30 -1.29 2.03
C VAL A 88 -8.80 -0.58 3.27
N SER A 89 -10.02 -0.91 3.69
CA SER A 89 -10.48 -0.59 5.05
C SER A 89 -9.52 -1.27 6.02
N GLY A 90 -8.91 -0.49 6.92
CA GLY A 90 -7.77 -0.91 7.76
C GLY A 90 -8.02 -2.14 8.63
N GLU A 91 -9.28 -2.54 8.80
CA GLU A 91 -9.69 -3.62 9.69
C GLU A 91 -9.91 -4.96 8.98
N LYS A 92 -10.07 -4.98 7.65
CA LYS A 92 -10.44 -6.20 6.91
C LYS A 92 -9.40 -7.33 6.96
N GLY A 93 -8.16 -7.03 7.31
CA GLY A 93 -7.09 -8.02 7.39
C GLY A 93 -6.88 -8.64 8.77
N TYR A 94 -7.62 -8.22 9.80
CA TYR A 94 -7.35 -8.58 11.20
C TYR A 94 -8.46 -9.40 11.86
N VAL A 95 -9.61 -9.56 11.21
CA VAL A 95 -10.76 -10.28 11.78
C VAL A 95 -10.96 -11.58 11.02
N ASP A 96 -10.92 -12.69 11.75
CA ASP A 96 -11.25 -14.03 11.24
C ASP A 96 -12.71 -14.06 10.78
N GLY A 97 -12.98 -14.69 9.64
CA GLY A 97 -14.34 -14.82 9.10
C GLY A 97 -15.28 -15.53 10.06
N ASP A 98 -14.77 -16.52 10.81
CA ASP A 98 -15.56 -17.26 11.79
C ASP A 98 -15.96 -16.37 12.98
N VAL A 99 -15.10 -15.43 13.38
CA VAL A 99 -15.40 -14.44 14.43
C VAL A 99 -16.49 -13.47 13.94
N VAL A 100 -16.46 -13.07 12.66
CA VAL A 100 -17.50 -12.20 12.09
C VAL A 100 -18.86 -12.90 12.11
N GLU A 101 -18.92 -14.17 11.70
CA GLU A 101 -20.19 -14.92 11.69
C GLU A 101 -20.73 -15.16 13.11
N ASP A 102 -19.86 -15.48 14.08
CA ASP A 102 -20.24 -15.60 15.49
C ASP A 102 -20.81 -14.28 16.05
N TRP A 103 -20.19 -13.14 15.75
CA TRP A 103 -20.70 -11.84 16.16
C TRP A 103 -22.03 -11.49 15.50
N LYS A 104 -22.25 -11.86 14.23
CA LYS A 104 -23.54 -11.66 13.56
C LYS A 104 -24.67 -12.41 14.23
N LEU A 105 -24.39 -13.60 14.77
CA LEU A 105 -25.38 -14.39 15.52
C LEU A 105 -25.65 -13.79 16.91
N LYS A 106 -24.64 -13.24 17.58
CA LYS A 106 -24.75 -12.67 18.93
C LYS A 106 -25.33 -11.26 18.98
N LEU A 107 -25.16 -10.48 17.90
CA LEU A 107 -25.56 -9.07 17.87
C LEU A 107 -27.06 -8.86 18.18
N PRO A 108 -28.01 -9.61 17.57
CA PRO A 108 -29.44 -9.42 17.80
C PRO A 108 -29.85 -9.63 19.27
N ASP A 109 -29.29 -10.66 19.91
CA ASP A 109 -29.54 -10.95 21.33
C ASP A 109 -28.93 -9.87 22.24
N THR A 110 -27.75 -9.36 21.87
CA THR A 110 -27.05 -8.31 22.64
C THR A 110 -27.80 -6.99 22.64
N ILE A 111 -28.43 -6.63 21.51
CA ILE A 111 -29.22 -5.40 21.37
C ILE A 111 -30.71 -5.59 21.69
N ALA A 112 -31.12 -6.80 22.07
CA ALA A 112 -32.50 -7.10 22.40
C ALA A 112 -32.99 -6.24 23.59
N GLY A 113 -34.17 -5.64 23.45
CA GLY A 113 -34.77 -4.79 24.48
C GLY A 113 -34.33 -3.31 24.45
N TYR A 114 -33.35 -2.94 23.63
CA TYR A 114 -33.01 -1.53 23.40
C TYR A 114 -33.82 -0.95 22.25
N GLN A 115 -34.23 0.33 22.36
CA GLN A 115 -34.84 1.02 21.23
C GLN A 115 -33.74 1.45 20.23
N PRO A 116 -34.05 1.58 18.93
CA PRO A 116 -33.05 1.99 17.94
C PRO A 116 -32.30 3.29 18.27
N LYS A 117 -32.96 4.26 18.92
CA LYS A 117 -32.35 5.52 19.36
C LYS A 117 -31.30 5.34 20.47
N ASP A 118 -31.34 4.23 21.20
CA ASP A 118 -30.48 3.90 22.34
C ASP A 118 -29.32 2.96 21.94
N ILE A 119 -29.28 2.52 20.68
CA ILE A 119 -28.21 1.68 20.12
C ILE A 119 -27.27 2.57 19.31
N TYR A 120 -26.02 2.71 19.75
CA TYR A 120 -25.03 3.57 19.12
C TYR A 120 -23.87 2.78 18.53
N ASN A 121 -23.42 3.19 17.34
CA ASN A 121 -22.13 2.82 16.80
C ASN A 121 -21.18 4.02 16.88
N LYS A 122 -19.93 3.77 17.27
CA LYS A 122 -18.88 4.78 17.35
C LYS A 122 -17.63 4.26 16.65
N ASP A 123 -17.06 5.10 15.79
CA ASP A 123 -15.81 4.80 15.11
C ASP A 123 -14.86 6.01 15.10
N GLU A 124 -13.56 5.75 14.93
CA GLU A 124 -12.51 6.76 14.91
C GLU A 124 -11.82 6.79 13.55
N SER A 125 -11.93 7.92 12.85
CA SER A 125 -11.22 8.16 11.60
C SER A 125 -10.07 9.13 11.79
N GLY A 126 -8.89 8.78 11.30
CA GLY A 126 -7.70 9.63 11.34
C GLY A 126 -7.36 10.21 9.97
N CYS A 127 -7.27 11.53 9.87
CA CYS A 127 -6.73 12.23 8.71
C CYS A 127 -5.37 12.83 9.04
N VAL A 128 -4.36 12.57 8.21
CA VAL A 128 -3.04 13.21 8.35
C VAL A 128 -3.07 14.54 7.60
N LYS A 129 -3.03 15.64 8.34
CA LYS A 129 -2.96 16.99 7.79
C LYS A 129 -1.48 17.37 7.62
N ARG A 130 -1.15 18.08 6.53
CA ARG A 130 0.22 18.51 6.21
C ARG A 130 1.24 17.36 6.06
N ALA A 131 0.83 16.22 5.50
CA ALA A 131 1.79 15.25 4.98
C ALA A 131 2.49 15.86 3.75
N LEU A 132 3.60 16.57 3.98
CA LEU A 132 4.42 17.05 2.87
C LEU A 132 4.91 15.84 2.04
N PRO A 133 4.98 15.98 0.71
CA PRO A 133 5.58 14.97 -0.15
C PRO A 133 6.94 14.56 0.40
N THR A 134 7.28 13.27 0.32
CA THR A 134 8.60 12.78 0.77
C THR A 134 9.76 13.33 -0.08
N LYS A 135 9.46 14.05 -1.17
CA LYS A 135 10.42 14.67 -2.08
C LYS A 135 10.04 16.13 -2.31
N THR A 136 10.99 17.03 -2.08
CA THR A 136 10.92 18.46 -2.43
C THR A 136 11.86 18.72 -3.60
N LEU A 137 11.51 19.68 -4.48
CA LEU A 137 12.41 20.17 -5.50
C LEU A 137 13.56 20.92 -4.81
N ALA A 138 14.78 20.38 -4.92
CA ALA A 138 16.00 20.98 -4.41
C ALA A 138 16.78 21.63 -5.56
N VAL A 139 17.43 22.76 -5.29
CA VAL A 139 18.39 23.35 -6.22
C VAL A 139 19.61 22.43 -6.33
N HIS A 140 20.13 22.25 -7.55
CA HIS A 140 21.27 21.38 -7.80
C HIS A 140 22.51 21.90 -7.06
N GLY A 141 23.06 21.10 -6.14
CA GLY A 141 24.27 21.42 -5.37
C GLY A 141 24.02 21.86 -3.92
N GLU A 142 22.77 21.94 -3.46
CA GLU A 142 22.46 22.23 -2.06
C GLU A 142 22.11 20.96 -1.26
N ASP A 143 22.70 20.82 -0.07
CA ASP A 143 22.33 19.78 0.88
C ASP A 143 20.96 20.08 1.49
N CYS A 144 19.96 19.31 1.07
CA CYS A 144 18.64 19.29 1.70
C CYS A 144 18.72 18.60 3.07
N THR A 145 18.93 19.39 4.12
CA THR A 145 18.85 18.89 5.50
C THR A 145 17.38 18.68 5.90
N GLY A 146 17.03 17.40 6.15
CA GLY A 146 15.67 16.97 6.39
C GLY A 146 15.08 17.54 7.68
N GLY A 147 14.09 18.42 7.56
CA GLY A 147 13.26 18.83 8.69
C GLY A 147 12.51 17.64 9.27
N LYS A 148 12.49 17.53 10.62
CA LYS A 148 11.60 16.58 11.32
C LYS A 148 10.16 16.86 10.90
N LYS A 149 9.51 15.89 10.25
CA LYS A 149 8.12 16.00 9.79
C LYS A 149 7.20 16.21 11.00
N ALA A 150 6.58 17.39 11.11
CA ALA A 150 5.38 17.55 11.92
C ALA A 150 4.24 16.79 11.22
N LYS A 151 4.03 15.52 11.59
CA LYS A 151 2.83 14.78 11.19
C LYS A 151 1.70 15.21 12.10
N GLU A 152 0.98 16.24 11.70
CA GLU A 152 -0.27 16.57 12.38
C GLU A 152 -1.33 15.55 11.97
N ARG A 153 -1.91 14.89 12.96
CA ARG A 153 -3.04 13.98 12.76
C ARG A 153 -4.27 14.64 13.37
N ILE A 154 -5.29 14.82 12.55
CA ILE A 154 -6.64 15.11 13.02
C ILE A 154 -7.32 13.76 13.19
N THR A 155 -7.77 13.45 14.40
CA THR A 155 -8.62 12.30 14.66
C THR A 155 -10.04 12.80 14.88
N MET A 156 -10.97 12.26 14.12
CA MET A 156 -12.40 12.50 14.25
C MET A 156 -13.04 11.26 14.83
N SER A 157 -13.79 11.41 15.93
CA SER A 157 -14.66 10.35 16.41
C SER A 157 -16.08 10.62 15.93
N LEU A 158 -16.65 9.64 15.26
CA LEU A 158 -18.00 9.69 14.70
C LEU A 158 -18.87 8.74 15.52
N CYS A 159 -20.06 9.20 15.90
CA CYS A 159 -21.02 8.41 16.64
C CYS A 159 -22.41 8.65 16.04
N CYS A 160 -23.17 7.59 15.81
CA CYS A 160 -24.51 7.64 15.25
C CYS A 160 -25.35 6.54 15.91
N ASN A 161 -26.62 6.82 16.18
CA ASN A 161 -27.53 5.80 16.67
C ASN A 161 -28.20 5.06 15.51
N MET A 162 -28.88 3.95 15.81
CA MET A 162 -29.54 3.14 14.79
C MET A 162 -30.75 3.85 14.14
N ALA A 163 -31.23 4.95 14.71
CA ALA A 163 -32.31 5.77 14.15
C ALA A 163 -31.83 6.80 13.11
N GLY A 164 -30.54 7.10 13.06
CA GLY A 164 -29.92 8.09 12.15
C GLY A 164 -29.33 9.29 12.87
#